data_AF-A0A8H4W9I4-F1
#
_entry.id   AF-A0A8H4W9I4-F1
#
_cell.length_a   1.000
_cell.length_b   1.000
_cell.length_c   1.000
_cell.angle_alpha   90.00
_cell.angle_beta   90.00
_cell.angle_gamma   90.00
#
_symmetry.space_group_name_H-M   'P 1'
#
loop_
_entity.id
_entity.type
_entity.pdbx_description
1 polymer ?
#
loop_
_entity_poly.entity_id
_entity_poly.type
_entity_poly.pdbx_seq_one_letter_code
_entity_poly.pdbx_strand_id
1 'polypeptide(L)'
;MVTRATVELICNLMQSPEGVAKFADGSKQASQRMHILLALTDSEDFETRRAAGGGLASLTEWDTAVNAILERDRGVHLLLGLCKEDSEELRHRGVVCILNVVTAPGKVGEWGIKKVKGDSGIDALKECLKKSRSQEVLEITIEALKKILGNEQPSAGQKQLE
;
A
#
# COMPACT_ATOMS: atom_id res chain seq x y z
N MET A 1 -3.16 -20.71 -14.05
CA MET A 1 -1.89 -21.41 -13.74
C MET A 1 -0.65 -20.60 -14.15
N VAL A 2 -0.50 -20.16 -15.41
CA VAL A 2 0.68 -19.38 -15.85
C VAL A 2 0.80 -18.03 -15.12
N THR A 3 -0.29 -17.27 -14.98
CA THR A 3 -0.28 -15.99 -14.26
C THR A 3 0.19 -16.15 -12.82
N ARG A 4 -0.41 -17.06 -12.07
CA ARG A 4 -0.04 -17.33 -10.66
C ARG A 4 1.44 -17.61 -10.50
N ALA A 5 1.98 -18.58 -11.23
CA ALA A 5 3.39 -18.94 -11.17
C ALA A 5 4.32 -17.76 -11.54
N THR A 6 3.88 -16.91 -12.48
CA THR A 6 4.62 -15.70 -12.87
C THR A 6 4.62 -14.67 -11.74
N VAL A 7 3.49 -14.45 -11.08
CA VAL A 7 3.39 -13.47 -9.99
C VAL A 7 4.12 -13.95 -8.74
N GLU A 8 4.10 -15.25 -8.45
CA GLU A 8 4.92 -15.85 -7.38
C GLU A 8 6.41 -15.66 -7.65
N LEU A 9 6.85 -15.88 -8.89
CA LEU A 9 8.23 -15.58 -9.29
C LEU A 9 8.55 -14.09 -9.12
N ILE A 10 7.68 -13.20 -9.58
CA ILE A 10 7.85 -11.74 -9.41
C ILE A 10 7.97 -11.39 -7.92
N CYS A 11 7.09 -11.92 -7.07
CA CYS A 11 7.12 -11.71 -5.62
C CYS A 11 8.49 -12.07 -5.02
N ASN A 12 9.06 -13.20 -5.42
CA ASN A 12 10.40 -13.60 -4.97
C ASN A 12 11.50 -12.68 -5.51
N LEU A 13 11.39 -12.23 -6.76
CA LEU A 13 12.36 -11.31 -7.36
C LEU A 13 12.34 -9.91 -6.72
N MET A 14 11.22 -9.49 -6.12
CA MET A 14 11.13 -8.18 -5.44
C MET A 14 11.96 -8.12 -4.15
N GLN A 15 12.54 -9.24 -3.71
CA GLN A 15 13.49 -9.27 -2.59
C GLN A 15 14.89 -8.80 -3.00
N SER A 16 15.15 -8.51 -4.29
CA SER A 16 16.42 -7.95 -4.76
C SER A 16 16.24 -6.53 -5.35
N PRO A 17 17.24 -5.64 -5.20
CA PRO A 17 17.20 -4.29 -5.78
C PRO A 17 17.00 -4.29 -7.30
N GLU A 18 17.57 -5.25 -8.01
CA GLU A 18 17.44 -5.37 -9.46
C GLU A 18 16.01 -5.70 -9.89
N GLY A 19 15.32 -6.52 -9.08
CA GLY A 19 13.90 -6.80 -9.24
C GLY A 19 13.06 -5.55 -9.04
N VAL A 20 13.29 -4.84 -7.93
CA VAL A 20 12.61 -3.58 -7.60
C VAL A 20 12.79 -2.54 -8.71
N ALA A 21 14.00 -2.40 -9.25
CA ALA A 21 14.28 -1.48 -10.34
C ALA A 21 13.39 -1.73 -11.58
N LYS A 22 12.98 -2.98 -11.85
CA LYS A 22 12.05 -3.26 -12.94
C LYS A 22 10.68 -2.61 -12.72
N PHE A 23 10.28 -2.29 -11.51
CA PHE A 23 8.96 -1.71 -11.22
C PHE A 23 9.03 -0.23 -10.83
N ALA A 24 10.22 0.27 -10.47
CA ALA A 24 10.38 1.58 -9.84
C ALA A 24 11.56 2.42 -10.37
N ASP A 25 12.10 2.15 -11.57
CA ASP A 25 13.17 2.95 -12.20
C ASP A 25 12.68 4.25 -12.88
N GLY A 26 11.39 4.55 -12.83
CA GLY A 26 10.79 5.73 -13.48
C GLY A 26 10.56 5.59 -14.99
N SER A 27 10.93 4.48 -15.61
CA SER A 27 10.66 4.23 -17.03
C SER A 27 9.17 3.96 -17.30
N LYS A 28 8.75 4.18 -18.55
CA LYS A 28 7.38 3.82 -19.00
C LYS A 28 7.10 2.33 -18.81
N GLN A 29 8.10 1.49 -19.04
CA GLN A 29 7.98 0.04 -18.89
C GLN A 29 7.82 -0.36 -17.43
N ALA A 30 8.57 0.26 -16.51
CA ALA A 30 8.40 0.03 -15.09
C ALA A 30 7.03 0.47 -14.59
N SER A 31 6.58 1.64 -15.04
CA SER A 31 5.23 2.12 -14.78
C SER A 31 4.18 1.10 -15.25
N GLN A 32 4.23 0.63 -16.50
CA GLN A 32 3.29 -0.40 -16.99
C GLN A 32 3.31 -1.69 -16.14
N ARG A 33 4.49 -2.18 -15.75
CA ARG A 33 4.61 -3.36 -14.87
C ARG A 33 3.98 -3.13 -13.50
N MET A 34 4.20 -1.96 -12.89
CA MET A 34 3.56 -1.57 -11.63
C MET A 34 2.03 -1.53 -11.77
N HIS A 35 1.51 -1.00 -12.88
CA HIS A 35 0.06 -0.97 -13.13
C HIS A 35 -0.55 -2.38 -13.19
N ILE A 36 0.11 -3.29 -13.89
CA ILE A 36 -0.35 -4.68 -14.01
C ILE A 36 -0.30 -5.36 -12.65
N LEU A 37 0.80 -5.20 -11.89
CA LEU A 37 0.93 -5.82 -10.58
C LEU A 37 -0.14 -5.34 -9.58
N LEU A 38 -0.43 -4.03 -9.58
CA LEU A 38 -1.53 -3.46 -8.80
C LEU A 38 -2.89 -4.02 -9.23
N ALA A 39 -3.16 -4.16 -10.53
CA ALA A 39 -4.42 -4.73 -10.99
C ALA A 39 -4.60 -6.20 -10.54
N LEU A 40 -3.51 -6.96 -10.42
CA LEU A 40 -3.53 -8.35 -10.00
C LEU A 40 -3.86 -8.54 -8.51
N THR A 41 -3.82 -7.48 -7.68
CA THR A 41 -4.32 -7.55 -6.30
C THR A 41 -5.84 -7.67 -6.22
N ASP A 42 -6.55 -7.39 -7.32
CA ASP A 42 -8.00 -7.50 -7.46
C ASP A 42 -8.39 -8.70 -8.36
N SER A 43 -7.47 -9.65 -8.56
CA SER A 43 -7.73 -10.88 -9.33
C SER A 43 -8.79 -11.76 -8.63
N GLU A 44 -9.63 -12.46 -9.40
CA GLU A 44 -10.55 -13.48 -8.85
C GLU A 44 -9.79 -14.69 -8.25
N ASP A 45 -8.56 -14.93 -8.72
CA ASP A 45 -7.70 -16.00 -8.20
C ASP A 45 -7.00 -15.57 -6.90
N PHE A 46 -7.41 -16.18 -5.79
CA PHE A 46 -6.84 -15.91 -4.46
C PHE A 46 -5.31 -15.95 -4.43
N GLU A 47 -4.69 -17.00 -4.98
CA GLU A 47 -3.23 -17.14 -4.97
C GLU A 47 -2.53 -16.05 -5.78
N THR A 48 -3.15 -15.60 -6.88
CA THR A 48 -2.64 -14.46 -7.66
C THR A 48 -2.67 -13.18 -6.83
N ARG A 49 -3.78 -12.90 -6.12
CA ARG A 49 -3.85 -11.73 -5.22
C ARG A 49 -2.82 -11.80 -4.10
N ARG A 50 -2.66 -13.00 -3.52
CA ARG A 50 -1.70 -13.27 -2.45
C ARG A 50 -0.27 -13.01 -2.88
N ALA A 51 0.12 -13.52 -4.04
CA ALA A 51 1.44 -13.27 -4.60
C ALA A 51 1.63 -11.79 -4.98
N ALA A 52 0.63 -11.15 -5.59
CA ALA A 52 0.70 -9.74 -5.96
C ALA A 52 0.83 -8.82 -4.74
N GLY A 53 0.01 -9.05 -3.71
CA GLY A 53 0.07 -8.34 -2.44
C GLY A 53 1.40 -8.56 -1.71
N GLY A 54 1.97 -9.77 -1.78
CA GLY A 54 3.30 -10.06 -1.24
C GLY A 54 4.40 -9.27 -1.94
N GLY A 55 4.38 -9.26 -3.29
CA GLY A 55 5.33 -8.49 -4.09
C GLY A 55 5.22 -6.98 -3.84
N LEU A 56 4.00 -6.46 -3.67
CA LEU A 56 3.78 -5.04 -3.34
C LEU A 56 4.22 -4.68 -1.92
N ALA A 57 4.05 -5.58 -0.95
CA ALA A 57 4.55 -5.36 0.40
C ALA A 57 6.07 -5.16 0.41
N SER A 58 6.82 -6.02 -0.30
CA SER A 58 8.27 -5.86 -0.46
C SER A 58 8.65 -4.63 -1.31
N LEU A 59 7.90 -4.35 -2.39
CA LEU A 59 8.18 -3.19 -3.23
C LEU A 59 8.02 -1.87 -2.47
N THR A 60 6.98 -1.74 -1.66
CA THR A 60 6.67 -0.50 -0.93
C THR A 60 7.70 -0.14 0.14
N GLU A 61 8.62 -1.03 0.50
CA GLU A 61 9.80 -0.71 1.31
C GLU A 61 10.74 0.31 0.62
N TRP A 62 10.56 0.53 -0.68
CA TRP A 62 11.34 1.44 -1.50
C TRP A 62 10.53 2.68 -1.89
N ASP A 63 11.02 3.87 -1.55
CA ASP A 63 10.32 5.14 -1.81
C ASP A 63 10.01 5.38 -3.28
N THR A 64 10.86 4.87 -4.19
CA THR A 64 10.65 4.96 -5.64
C THR A 64 9.42 4.15 -6.08
N ALA A 65 9.18 2.99 -5.47
CA ALA A 65 8.00 2.18 -5.73
C ALA A 65 6.75 2.82 -5.13
N VAL A 66 6.85 3.41 -3.93
CA VAL A 66 5.76 4.19 -3.32
C VAL A 66 5.35 5.34 -4.25
N ASN A 67 6.30 6.11 -4.78
CA ASN A 67 6.01 7.16 -5.77
C ASN A 67 5.30 6.59 -7.01
N ALA A 68 5.80 5.49 -7.58
CA ALA A 68 5.21 4.88 -8.77
C ALA A 68 3.76 4.36 -8.54
N ILE A 69 3.41 4.01 -7.30
CA ILE A 69 2.04 3.66 -6.90
C ILE A 69 1.18 4.93 -6.77
N LEU A 70 1.70 5.96 -6.10
CA LEU A 70 0.95 7.20 -5.83
C LEU A 70 0.63 8.00 -7.11
N GLU A 71 1.47 7.90 -8.15
CA GLU A 71 1.22 8.48 -9.47
C GLU A 71 0.00 7.89 -10.18
N ARG A 72 -0.53 6.77 -9.69
CA ARG A 72 -1.69 6.08 -10.28
C ARG A 72 -2.96 6.46 -9.54
N ASP A 73 -3.99 6.85 -10.29
CA ASP A 73 -5.28 7.25 -9.73
C ASP A 73 -5.86 6.21 -8.78
N ARG A 74 -5.83 4.93 -9.16
CA ARG A 74 -6.34 3.79 -8.37
C ARG A 74 -5.27 3.06 -7.54
N GLY A 75 -4.03 3.55 -7.50
CA GLY A 75 -2.92 2.82 -6.87
C GLY A 75 -3.18 2.51 -5.40
N VAL A 76 -3.49 3.55 -4.61
CA VAL A 76 -3.80 3.41 -3.17
C VAL A 76 -5.11 2.67 -2.95
N HIS A 77 -6.15 2.98 -3.74
CA HIS A 77 -7.42 2.25 -3.69
C HIS A 77 -7.26 0.72 -3.79
N LEU A 78 -6.39 0.22 -4.69
CA LEU A 78 -6.14 -1.22 -4.84
C LEU A 78 -5.42 -1.82 -3.62
N LEU A 79 -4.48 -1.09 -3.01
CA LEU A 79 -3.85 -1.51 -1.75
C LEU A 79 -4.85 -1.55 -0.59
N LEU A 80 -5.75 -0.57 -0.50
CA LEU A 80 -6.82 -0.55 0.49
C LEU A 80 -7.83 -1.69 0.29
N GLY A 81 -7.99 -2.18 -0.95
CA GLY A 81 -8.75 -3.39 -1.25
C GLY A 81 -8.22 -4.62 -0.50
N LEU A 82 -6.89 -4.80 -0.47
CA LEU A 82 -6.25 -5.89 0.29
C LEU A 82 -6.53 -5.81 1.79
N CYS A 83 -6.62 -4.59 2.36
CA CYS A 83 -6.97 -4.41 3.79
C CYS A 83 -8.39 -4.86 4.14
N LYS A 84 -9.28 -5.02 3.15
CA LYS A 84 -10.69 -5.39 3.33
C LYS A 84 -10.98 -6.86 3.06
N GLU A 85 -10.00 -7.60 2.54
CA GLU A 85 -10.10 -9.03 2.23
C GLU A 85 -10.48 -9.87 3.46
N ASP A 86 -11.14 -11.00 3.22
CA ASP A 86 -11.53 -11.93 4.28
C ASP A 86 -10.33 -12.75 4.79
N SER A 87 -9.32 -12.95 3.95
CA SER A 87 -8.07 -13.60 4.34
C SER A 87 -7.20 -12.67 5.18
N GLU A 88 -6.79 -13.18 6.35
CA GLU A 88 -5.89 -12.48 7.27
C GLU A 88 -4.51 -12.24 6.65
N GLU A 89 -4.04 -13.17 5.82
CA GLU A 89 -2.77 -13.05 5.08
C GLU A 89 -2.79 -11.90 4.07
N LEU A 90 -3.92 -11.67 3.42
CA LEU A 90 -4.09 -10.57 2.46
C LEU A 90 -4.24 -9.23 3.18
N ARG A 91 -4.98 -9.20 4.30
CA ARG A 91 -5.08 -8.00 5.14
C ARG A 91 -3.72 -7.57 5.66
N HIS A 92 -2.91 -8.51 6.17
CA HIS A 92 -1.55 -8.24 6.63
C HIS A 92 -0.74 -7.54 5.53
N ARG A 93 -0.67 -8.13 4.33
CA ARG A 93 0.04 -7.55 3.18
C ARG A 93 -0.47 -6.17 2.80
N GLY A 94 -1.79 -6.00 2.75
CA GLY A 94 -2.43 -4.72 2.44
C GLY A 94 -2.01 -3.65 3.45
N VAL A 95 -2.11 -3.95 4.75
CA VAL A 95 -1.77 -3.00 5.81
C VAL A 95 -0.28 -2.68 5.82
N VAL A 96 0.61 -3.65 5.56
CA VAL A 96 2.05 -3.40 5.39
C VAL A 96 2.30 -2.41 4.24
N CYS A 97 1.65 -2.62 3.09
CA CYS A 97 1.77 -1.67 1.97
C CYS A 97 1.32 -0.27 2.37
N ILE A 98 0.19 -0.15 3.08
CA ILE A 98 -0.33 1.14 3.53
C ILE A 98 0.59 1.79 4.56
N LEU A 99 1.12 1.03 5.51
CA LEU A 99 2.07 1.53 6.50
C LEU A 99 3.29 2.12 5.79
N ASN A 100 3.91 1.36 4.89
CA ASN A 100 5.05 1.80 4.09
C ASN A 100 4.75 3.09 3.30
N VAL A 101 3.57 3.17 2.67
CA VAL A 101 3.14 4.37 1.93
C VAL A 101 3.05 5.60 2.83
N VAL A 102 2.54 5.47 4.07
CA VAL A 102 2.35 6.61 4.98
C VAL A 102 3.58 6.93 5.83
N THR A 103 4.54 6.02 5.91
CA THR A 103 5.82 6.21 6.61
C THR A 103 6.98 6.54 5.68
N ALA A 104 6.78 6.49 4.36
CA ALA A 104 7.76 6.91 3.37
C ALA A 104 8.33 8.31 3.70
N PRO A 105 9.64 8.54 3.52
CA PRO A 105 10.30 9.76 3.94
C PRO A 105 9.91 10.97 3.07
N GLY A 106 9.97 12.15 3.71
CA GLY A 106 9.78 13.44 3.06
C GLY A 106 8.41 13.61 2.40
N LYS A 107 8.41 14.26 1.23
CA LYS A 107 7.17 14.62 0.50
C LYS A 107 6.37 13.41 0.02
N VAL A 108 7.02 12.25 -0.13
CA VAL A 108 6.39 11.01 -0.60
C VAL A 108 5.38 10.52 0.44
N GLY A 109 5.77 10.44 1.72
CA GLY A 109 4.86 10.04 2.79
C GLY A 109 3.76 11.06 3.05
N GLU A 110 4.06 12.36 2.95
CA GLU A 110 3.04 13.41 3.03
C GLU A 110 1.97 13.26 1.93
N TRP A 111 2.40 12.95 0.71
CA TRP A 111 1.51 12.67 -0.41
C TRP A 111 0.73 11.36 -0.19
N GLY A 112 1.41 10.32 0.28
CA GLY A 112 0.82 9.04 0.65
C GLY A 112 -0.32 9.20 1.65
N ILE A 113 -0.10 9.96 2.72
CA ILE A 113 -1.13 10.24 3.73
C ILE A 113 -2.34 10.96 3.12
N LYS A 114 -2.12 11.97 2.26
CA LYS A 114 -3.21 12.69 1.59
C LYS A 114 -4.02 11.76 0.68
N LYS A 115 -3.35 10.92 -0.11
CA LYS A 115 -3.99 9.94 -1.00
C LYS A 115 -4.76 8.87 -0.23
N VAL A 116 -4.16 8.30 0.82
CA VAL A 116 -4.84 7.32 1.70
C VAL A 116 -6.07 7.92 2.35
N LYS A 117 -6.02 9.18 2.81
CA LYS A 117 -7.22 9.88 3.33
C LYS A 117 -8.27 10.09 2.23
N GLY A 118 -7.86 10.51 1.04
CA GLY A 118 -8.74 10.74 -0.11
C GLY A 118 -9.47 9.49 -0.59
N ASP A 119 -8.83 8.33 -0.51
CA ASP A 119 -9.39 7.03 -0.94
C ASP A 119 -10.14 6.29 0.19
N SER A 120 -10.64 7.01 1.20
CA SER A 120 -11.34 6.44 2.36
C SER A 120 -10.53 5.43 3.17
N GLY A 121 -9.21 5.61 3.24
CA GLY A 121 -8.29 4.69 3.89
C GLY A 121 -8.47 4.56 5.40
N ILE A 122 -8.93 5.61 6.09
CA ILE A 122 -9.23 5.54 7.53
C ILE A 122 -10.33 4.51 7.79
N ASP A 123 -11.38 4.51 6.98
CA ASP A 123 -12.50 3.57 7.14
C ASP A 123 -12.08 2.15 6.78
N ALA A 124 -11.27 1.98 5.74
CA ALA A 124 -10.70 0.69 5.36
C ALA A 124 -9.83 0.09 6.49
N LEU A 125 -8.98 0.90 7.12
CA LEU A 125 -8.14 0.44 8.24
C LEU A 125 -8.97 0.15 9.50
N LYS A 126 -10.01 0.94 9.79
CA LYS A 126 -10.96 0.63 10.88
C LYS A 126 -11.73 -0.67 10.62
N GLU A 127 -12.12 -0.94 9.38
CA GLU A 127 -12.73 -2.21 9.00
C GLU A 127 -11.74 -3.37 9.18
N CYS A 128 -10.49 -3.21 8.77
CA CYS A 128 -9.41 -4.18 8.98
C CYS A 128 -9.26 -4.53 10.48
N LEU A 129 -9.23 -3.53 11.38
CA LEU A 129 -9.18 -3.76 12.83
C LEU A 129 -10.35 -4.61 13.35
N LYS A 130 -11.55 -4.37 12.84
CA LYS A 130 -12.76 -5.12 13.28
C LYS A 130 -12.72 -6.58 12.81
N LYS A 131 -12.22 -6.81 11.59
CA LYS A 131 -12.15 -8.15 10.97
C LYS A 131 -10.95 -8.97 11.44
N SER A 132 -9.85 -8.34 11.82
CA SER A 132 -8.61 -9.04 12.16
C SER A 132 -8.60 -9.63 13.57
N ARG A 133 -7.89 -10.74 13.74
CA ARG A 133 -7.65 -11.39 15.06
C ARG A 133 -6.16 -11.61 15.33
N SER A 134 -5.32 -11.54 14.30
CA SER A 134 -3.87 -11.55 14.37
C SER A 134 -3.37 -10.29 15.04
N GLN A 135 -2.61 -10.48 16.12
CA GLN A 135 -1.98 -9.41 16.88
C GLN A 135 -1.08 -8.55 15.99
N GLU A 136 -0.31 -9.18 15.09
CA GLU A 136 0.58 -8.50 14.16
C GLU A 136 -0.19 -7.56 13.23
N VAL A 137 -1.29 -8.04 12.64
CA VAL A 137 -2.12 -7.19 11.75
C VAL A 137 -2.73 -6.02 12.52
N LEU A 138 -3.18 -6.25 13.75
CA LEU A 138 -3.74 -5.20 14.61
C LEU A 138 -2.69 -4.12 14.91
N GLU A 139 -1.48 -4.51 15.29
CA GLU A 139 -0.38 -3.60 15.62
C GLU A 139 0.01 -2.72 14.44
N ILE A 140 0.26 -3.32 13.27
CA ILE A 140 0.62 -2.60 12.03
C ILE A 140 -0.54 -1.67 11.62
N THR A 141 -1.79 -2.11 11.75
CA THR A 141 -2.96 -1.27 11.42
C THR A 141 -3.09 -0.07 12.35
N ILE A 142 -2.84 -0.26 13.65
CA ILE A 142 -2.84 0.83 14.64
C ILE A 142 -1.72 1.82 14.34
N GLU A 143 -0.53 1.34 13.98
CA GLU A 143 0.61 2.18 13.62
C GLU A 143 0.29 3.04 12.39
N ALA A 144 -0.23 2.44 11.33
CA ALA A 144 -0.64 3.15 10.12
C ALA A 144 -1.71 4.21 10.44
N LEU A 145 -2.72 3.88 11.25
CA LEU A 145 -3.74 4.82 11.68
C LEU A 145 -3.17 5.98 12.50
N LYS A 146 -2.27 5.71 13.46
CA LYS A 146 -1.58 6.75 14.25
C LYS A 146 -0.81 7.70 13.34
N LYS A 147 -0.15 7.19 12.30
CA LYS A 147 0.60 8.01 11.35
C LYS A 147 -0.32 8.91 10.51
N ILE A 148 -1.46 8.37 10.06
CA ILE A 148 -2.45 9.11 9.26
C ILE A 148 -3.15 10.20 10.10
N LEU A 149 -3.51 9.88 11.35
CA LEU A 149 -4.24 10.77 12.26
C LEU A 149 -3.33 11.79 12.95
N GLY A 150 -2.09 11.41 13.29
CA GLY A 150 -1.11 12.26 13.96
C GLY A 150 -0.64 13.46 13.12
N ASN A 151 -0.97 13.50 11.83
CA ASN A 151 -0.78 14.66 10.96
C ASN A 151 -1.95 15.65 10.99
N GLU A 152 -2.94 15.46 11.86
CA GLU A 152 -3.85 16.55 12.26
C GLU A 152 -3.06 17.50 13.18
N GLN A 153 -2.26 18.39 12.60
CA GLN A 153 -1.94 19.62 13.31
C GLN A 153 -3.28 20.33 13.57
N PRO A 154 -3.56 20.78 14.80
CA PRO A 154 -4.75 21.59 15.05
C PRO A 154 -4.66 22.79 14.11
N SER A 155 -5.69 23.01 13.28
CA SER A 155 -5.84 24.26 12.55
C SER A 155 -5.69 25.37 13.58
N ALA A 156 -4.56 26.07 13.55
CA ALA A 156 -4.35 27.23 14.40
C ALA A 156 -5.51 28.16 14.11
N GLY A 157 -6.41 28.26 15.08
CA GLY A 157 -7.56 29.15 14.99
C GLY A 157 -7.05 30.52 14.62
N GLN A 158 -7.65 31.09 13.57
CA GLN A 158 -7.56 32.50 13.27
C GLN A 158 -7.91 33.28 14.55
N LYS A 159 -6.89 33.65 15.32
CA LYS A 159 -7.01 34.78 16.24
C LYS A 159 -6.73 36.02 15.41
N GLN A 160 -7.81 36.59 14.90
CA GLN A 160 -7.94 38.03 14.79
C GLN A 160 -7.53 38.63 16.13
N LEU A 161 -6.45 39.40 16.14
CA LEU A 161 -6.16 40.37 17.18
C LEU A 161 -5.50 41.57 16.50
N GLU A 162 -6.35 42.60 16.36
CA GLU A 162 -6.11 44.05 16.40
C GLU A 162 -5.07 44.68 15.45
#